data_AF-A0A2J6HNA7-F1
#
_entry.id   AF-A0A2J6HNA7-F1
#
_cell.length_a   1.000
_cell.length_b   1.000
_cell.length_c   1.000
_cell.angle_alpha   90.00
_cell.angle_beta   90.00
_cell.angle_gamma   90.00
#
_symmetry.space_group_name_H-M   'P 1'
#
loop_
_entity.id
_entity.type
_entity.pdbx_description
1 polymer ?
#
loop_
_entity_poly.entity_id
_entity_poly.type
_entity_poly.pdbx_seq_one_letter_code
_entity_poly.pdbx_strand_id
1 'polypeptide(L)'
;MRTLILLIFVMLISLSCTRKHNDAPVAEKIQYDVSIKNGNPDIDWWIDNIEGSYRDKLVSMLLTNALNGEIDVYDYFTNNKLTDNELAYIRGRTDTILLQSPDPPYNDTTMIIEQKLEYNDITRVRFLEEWTYDGNDIRTMEKNIIAIAPLLENYDENGNFRGYQPLFWIYTEK
;
A
#
# COMPACT_ATOMS: atom_id res chain seq x y z
N MET A 1 55.15 34.03 -15.35
CA MET A 1 54.67 33.93 -16.75
C MET A 1 55.57 32.90 -17.42
N ARG A 2 55.19 31.69 -17.82
CA ARG A 2 53.91 31.07 -18.14
C ARG A 2 54.07 29.54 -18.04
N THR A 3 53.06 28.90 -17.45
CA THR A 3 52.60 27.51 -17.69
C THR A 3 53.53 26.33 -17.39
N LEU A 4 53.73 26.13 -16.10
CA LEU A 4 53.75 24.83 -15.43
C LEU A 4 52.29 24.36 -15.30
N ILE A 5 51.90 23.21 -15.89
CA ILE A 5 50.77 22.31 -15.55
C ILE A 5 50.81 21.20 -16.61
N LEU A 6 51.47 20.09 -16.29
CA LEU A 6 51.46 18.87 -17.11
C LEU A 6 50.79 17.77 -16.28
N LEU A 7 49.47 17.64 -16.51
CA LEU A 7 48.68 16.41 -16.44
C LEU A 7 49.14 15.31 -15.44
N ILE A 8 48.93 15.54 -14.14
CA ILE A 8 48.69 14.47 -13.17
C ILE A 8 47.21 14.54 -12.83
N PHE A 9 46.36 14.11 -13.77
CA PHE A 9 44.94 13.86 -13.53
C PHE A 9 44.56 12.56 -14.22
N VAL A 10 45.39 11.54 -13.99
CA VAL A 10 45.12 10.17 -14.42
C VAL A 10 44.53 9.45 -13.22
N MET A 11 43.20 9.34 -13.25
CA MET A 11 42.53 8.08 -12.95
C MET A 11 42.55 7.64 -11.48
N LEU A 12 42.06 8.49 -10.57
CA LEU A 12 41.14 7.98 -9.54
C LEU A 12 39.78 7.74 -10.21
N ILE A 13 39.73 6.73 -11.09
CA ILE A 13 38.48 6.04 -11.33
C ILE A 13 38.19 5.38 -10.00
N SER A 14 37.25 5.96 -9.28
CA SER A 14 36.48 5.26 -8.28
C SER A 14 36.13 3.90 -8.86
N LEU A 15 36.88 2.88 -8.44
CA LEU A 15 36.32 1.56 -8.27
C LEU A 15 35.23 1.72 -7.21
N SER A 16 34.09 2.30 -7.61
CA SER A 16 32.82 1.79 -7.19
C SER A 16 32.72 0.41 -7.84
N CYS A 17 33.54 -0.52 -7.34
CA CYS A 17 33.10 -1.88 -7.24
C CYS A 17 31.81 -1.75 -6.45
N THR A 18 30.68 -1.83 -7.13
CA THR A 18 29.50 -2.46 -6.55
C THR A 18 30.01 -3.75 -5.96
N ARG A 19 30.33 -3.74 -4.65
CA ARG A 19 30.45 -4.98 -3.90
C ARG A 19 29.11 -5.65 -4.19
N LYS A 20 29.13 -6.72 -4.97
CA LYS A 20 28.04 -7.68 -4.92
C LYS A 20 28.04 -8.14 -3.47
N HIS A 21 27.26 -7.46 -2.65
CA HIS A 21 26.93 -7.98 -1.35
C HIS A 21 26.24 -9.31 -1.65
N ASN A 22 26.82 -10.39 -1.13
CA ASN A 22 26.13 -11.66 -1.09
C ASN A 22 25.11 -11.52 0.04
N ASP A 23 24.04 -10.78 -0.23
CA ASP A 23 23.01 -10.53 0.75
C ASP A 23 22.35 -11.86 1.12
N ALA A 24 22.34 -12.15 2.42
CA ALA A 24 21.66 -13.30 2.97
C ALA A 24 20.19 -12.94 3.20
N PRO A 25 19.24 -13.82 2.83
CA PRO A 25 17.82 -13.55 3.07
C PRO A 25 17.53 -13.63 4.57
N VAL A 26 16.89 -12.58 5.10
CA VAL A 26 16.23 -12.63 6.41
C VAL A 26 14.80 -13.12 6.25
N ALA A 27 14.09 -12.57 5.26
CA ALA A 27 12.75 -13.00 4.87
C ALA A 27 12.59 -12.82 3.37
N GLU A 28 12.41 -13.91 2.63
CA GLU A 28 12.12 -13.85 1.18
C GLU A 28 10.75 -13.22 0.90
N LYS A 29 9.80 -13.38 1.85
CA LYS A 29 8.47 -12.79 1.76
C LYS A 29 7.90 -12.58 3.16
N ILE A 30 7.58 -11.34 3.48
CA ILE A 30 6.87 -10.97 4.71
C ILE A 30 5.76 -9.98 4.39
N GLN A 31 4.60 -10.17 5.02
CA GLN A 31 3.42 -9.34 4.83
C GLN A 31 2.87 -8.84 6.15
N TYR A 32 2.60 -7.55 6.26
CA TYR A 32 2.02 -6.95 7.46
C TYR A 32 1.30 -5.63 7.16
N ASP A 33 0.43 -5.21 8.07
CA ASP A 33 -0.38 -4.01 7.96
C ASP A 33 0.21 -2.90 8.82
N VAL A 34 0.37 -1.72 8.23
CA VAL A 34 0.80 -0.52 8.92
C VAL A 34 -0.38 0.44 9.01
N SER A 35 -0.71 0.86 10.23
CA SER A 35 -1.63 1.97 10.46
C SER A 35 -1.01 3.25 9.92
N ILE A 36 -1.77 3.99 9.13
CA ILE A 36 -1.32 5.30 8.63
C ILE A 36 -2.05 6.45 9.34
N LYS A 37 -3.04 6.12 10.16
CA LYS A 37 -3.88 7.05 10.91
C LYS A 37 -4.16 6.47 12.29
N ASN A 38 -3.35 6.85 13.27
CA ASN A 38 -3.59 6.53 14.68
C ASN A 38 -4.15 7.77 15.39
N GLY A 39 -5.35 7.63 15.95
CA GLY A 39 -6.05 8.69 16.68
C GLY A 39 -5.85 8.64 18.19
N ASN A 40 -5.02 7.73 18.72
CA ASN A 40 -4.79 7.62 20.15
C ASN A 40 -3.97 8.83 20.66
N PRO A 41 -4.56 9.71 21.50
CA PRO A 41 -3.87 10.91 21.98
C PRO A 41 -2.76 10.61 23.00
N ASP A 42 -2.73 9.40 23.57
CA ASP A 42 -1.78 9.00 24.61
C ASP A 42 -0.43 8.51 24.04
N ILE A 43 -0.33 8.40 22.71
CA ILE A 43 0.84 7.90 22.00
C ILE A 43 1.44 9.06 21.20
N ASP A 44 2.77 9.06 21.06
CA ASP A 44 3.44 10.00 20.18
C ASP A 44 2.83 9.96 18.78
N TRP A 45 2.56 11.15 18.23
CA TRP A 45 1.81 11.31 16.99
C TRP A 45 2.42 10.61 15.77
N TRP A 46 3.69 10.21 15.80
CA TRP A 46 4.40 9.54 14.70
C TRP A 46 4.34 8.01 14.79
N ILE A 47 3.89 7.46 15.93
CA ILE A 47 3.73 6.02 16.10
C ILE A 47 2.44 5.60 15.41
N ASP A 48 2.54 4.67 14.47
CA ASP A 48 1.40 4.12 13.72
C ASP A 48 0.58 5.19 12.97
N ASN A 49 1.22 6.31 12.62
CA ASN A 49 0.57 7.44 11.99
C ASN A 49 1.52 8.18 11.05
N ILE A 50 0.96 8.63 9.94
CA ILE A 50 1.60 9.53 8.99
C ILE A 50 0.99 10.91 9.20
N GLU A 51 1.82 11.97 9.20
CA GLU A 51 1.34 13.36 9.24
C GLU A 51 0.24 13.58 8.17
N GLY A 52 -0.83 14.29 8.52
CA GLY A 52 -2.02 14.37 7.68
C GLY A 52 -1.73 14.79 6.24
N SER A 53 -0.89 15.81 6.04
CA SER A 53 -0.53 16.32 4.71
C SER A 53 0.16 15.25 3.83
N TYR A 54 1.11 14.49 4.40
CA TYR A 54 1.82 13.43 3.69
C TYR A 54 0.95 12.19 3.49
N ARG A 55 0.09 11.89 4.45
CA ARG A 55 -0.88 10.80 4.35
C ARG A 55 -1.86 11.03 3.21
N ASP A 56 -2.46 12.22 3.16
CA ASP A 56 -3.42 12.57 2.13
C ASP A 56 -2.79 12.48 0.74
N LYS A 57 -1.54 12.95 0.60
CA LYS A 57 -0.75 12.82 -0.63
C LYS A 57 -0.49 11.35 -1.00
N LEU A 58 -0.05 10.52 -0.04
CA LEU A 58 0.21 9.10 -0.27
C LEU A 58 -1.06 8.37 -0.72
N VAL A 59 -2.15 8.51 0.03
CA VAL A 59 -3.42 7.82 -0.26
C VAL A 59 -4.00 8.29 -1.58
N SER A 60 -3.98 9.60 -1.84
CA SER A 60 -4.45 10.16 -3.11
C SER A 60 -3.66 9.61 -4.28
N MET A 61 -2.33 9.51 -4.17
CA MET A 61 -1.48 8.94 -5.22
C MET A 61 -1.78 7.45 -5.45
N LEU A 62 -1.90 6.64 -4.39
CA LEU A 62 -2.20 5.21 -4.51
C LEU A 62 -3.57 4.97 -5.17
N LEU A 63 -4.60 5.69 -4.74
CA LEU A 63 -5.96 5.51 -5.24
C LEU A 63 -6.18 6.17 -6.60
N THR A 64 -5.74 7.41 -6.80
CA THR A 64 -5.96 8.13 -8.07
C THR A 64 -5.26 7.42 -9.22
N ASN A 65 -3.98 7.07 -9.05
CA ASN A 65 -3.23 6.44 -10.12
C ASN A 65 -3.81 5.06 -10.46
N ALA A 66 -4.21 4.28 -9.44
CA ALA A 66 -4.83 2.98 -9.65
C ALA A 66 -6.20 3.11 -10.34
N LEU A 67 -7.08 3.96 -9.83
CA LEU A 67 -8.45 4.10 -10.32
C LEU A 67 -8.51 4.81 -11.67
N ASN A 68 -7.52 5.63 -12.04
CA ASN A 68 -7.43 6.21 -13.38
C ASN A 68 -6.78 5.27 -14.40
N GLY A 69 -6.29 4.09 -13.98
CA GLY A 69 -5.54 3.17 -14.84
C GLY A 69 -4.15 3.68 -15.22
N GLU A 70 -3.58 4.60 -14.44
CA GLU A 70 -2.21 5.11 -14.64
C GLU A 70 -1.16 4.11 -14.16
N ILE A 71 -1.54 3.22 -13.23
CA ILE A 71 -0.73 2.08 -12.79
C ILE A 71 -1.55 0.80 -12.87
N ASP A 72 -0.87 -0.30 -13.21
CA ASP A 72 -1.46 -1.63 -13.18
C ASP A 72 -1.69 -2.06 -11.73
N VAL A 73 -2.90 -2.52 -11.44
CA VAL A 73 -3.27 -3.07 -10.14
C VAL A 73 -3.90 -4.44 -10.29
N TYR A 74 -3.75 -5.24 -9.24
CA TYR A 74 -4.06 -6.66 -9.27
C TYR A 74 -5.02 -7.02 -8.15
N ASP A 75 -5.94 -7.93 -8.44
CA ASP A 75 -6.86 -8.46 -7.44
C ASP A 75 -6.07 -9.06 -6.28
N TYR A 76 -6.50 -8.77 -5.06
CA TYR A 76 -5.75 -9.13 -3.87
C TYR A 76 -5.59 -10.65 -3.69
N PHE A 77 -6.60 -11.43 -4.09
CA PHE A 77 -6.67 -12.87 -3.83
C PHE A 77 -6.17 -13.72 -5.00
N THR A 78 -6.60 -13.36 -6.20
CA THR A 78 -6.31 -14.10 -7.44
C THR A 78 -5.05 -13.62 -8.13
N ASN A 79 -4.57 -12.43 -7.78
CA ASN A 79 -3.41 -11.78 -8.40
C ASN A 79 -3.56 -11.53 -9.91
N ASN A 80 -4.79 -11.56 -10.41
CA ASN A 80 -5.09 -11.19 -11.79
C ASN A 80 -5.12 -9.66 -11.92
N LYS A 81 -4.64 -9.14 -13.04
CA LYS A 81 -4.75 -7.70 -13.32
C LYS A 81 -6.23 -7.30 -13.36
N LEU A 82 -6.57 -6.25 -12.62
CA LEU A 82 -7.94 -5.73 -12.59
C LEU A 82 -8.26 -4.99 -13.89
N THR A 83 -9.50 -5.16 -14.34
CA THR A 83 -10.08 -4.48 -15.49
C THR A 83 -10.74 -3.15 -15.07
N ASP A 84 -10.98 -2.26 -16.02
CA ASP A 84 -11.65 -0.98 -15.78
C ASP A 84 -13.03 -1.14 -15.11
N ASN A 85 -13.75 -2.22 -15.43
CA ASN A 85 -15.05 -2.53 -14.83
C ASN A 85 -14.92 -2.92 -13.36
N GLU A 86 -13.91 -3.72 -13.01
CA GLU A 86 -13.64 -4.08 -11.61
C GLU A 86 -13.15 -2.87 -10.82
N LEU A 87 -12.33 -2.01 -11.41
CA LEU A 87 -11.94 -0.73 -10.80
C LEU A 87 -13.12 0.21 -10.60
N ALA A 88 -14.10 0.21 -11.51
CA ALA A 88 -15.33 0.97 -11.34
C ALA A 88 -16.17 0.45 -10.16
N TYR A 89 -16.20 -0.87 -9.93
CA TYR A 89 -16.85 -1.47 -8.76
C TYR A 89 -16.13 -1.11 -7.45
N ILE A 90 -14.80 -1.08 -7.46
CA ILE A 90 -14.02 -0.62 -6.30
C ILE A 90 -14.27 0.87 -6.01
N ARG A 91 -14.45 1.68 -7.06
CA ARG A 91 -14.75 3.12 -6.94
C ARG A 91 -16.16 3.38 -6.37
N GLY A 92 -17.16 2.67 -6.90
CA GLY A 92 -18.55 2.70 -6.44
C GLY A 92 -18.87 1.43 -5.68
N ARG A 93 -18.45 1.35 -4.42
CA ARG A 93 -18.77 0.23 -3.53
C ARG A 93 -20.27 0.03 -3.53
N THR A 94 -20.71 -1.12 -4.01
CA THR A 94 -22.12 -1.48 -3.99
C THR A 94 -22.35 -2.39 -2.79
N ASP A 95 -22.82 -1.83 -1.68
CA ASP A 95 -23.25 -2.61 -0.53
C ASP A 95 -24.71 -3.04 -0.75
N THR A 96 -25.04 -4.26 -0.37
CA THR A 96 -26.40 -4.78 -0.49
C THR A 96 -26.95 -5.03 0.91
N ILE A 97 -28.09 -4.44 1.24
CA ILE A 97 -28.78 -4.70 2.51
C ILE A 97 -30.08 -5.46 2.24
N LEU A 98 -30.35 -6.48 3.06
CA LEU A 98 -31.63 -7.17 3.05
C LEU A 98 -32.56 -6.46 4.02
N LEU A 99 -33.64 -5.86 3.50
CA LEU A 99 -34.65 -5.21 4.32
C LEU A 99 -35.91 -6.06 4.35
N GLN A 100 -36.30 -6.49 5.55
CA GLN A 100 -37.60 -7.10 5.74
C GLN A 100 -38.68 -6.03 5.74
N SER A 101 -39.73 -6.20 4.93
CA SER A 101 -40.87 -5.28 4.94
C SER A 101 -41.51 -5.25 6.33
N PRO A 102 -41.90 -4.08 6.88
CA PRO A 102 -42.53 -4.00 8.19
C PRO A 102 -43.96 -4.54 8.22
N ASP A 103 -44.58 -4.76 7.05
CA ASP A 103 -45.96 -5.22 6.91
C ASP A 103 -46.03 -6.66 6.38
N PRO A 104 -47.02 -7.47 6.80
CA PRO A 104 -47.26 -8.80 6.23
C PRO A 104 -47.41 -8.72 4.70
N PRO A 105 -46.77 -9.62 3.92
CA PRO A 105 -46.17 -10.90 4.34
C PRO A 105 -44.71 -10.84 4.82
N TYR A 106 -44.15 -9.66 5.15
CA TYR A 106 -42.76 -9.50 5.59
C TYR A 106 -41.73 -10.02 4.58
N ASN A 107 -41.96 -9.76 3.29
CA ASN A 107 -41.03 -10.16 2.24
C ASN A 107 -39.71 -9.41 2.40
N ASP A 108 -38.61 -10.13 2.19
CA ASP A 108 -37.29 -9.54 2.12
C ASP A 108 -37.13 -8.80 0.79
N THR A 109 -36.70 -7.55 0.86
CA THR A 109 -36.36 -6.72 -0.29
C THR A 109 -34.89 -6.37 -0.21
N THR A 110 -34.16 -6.69 -1.27
CA THR A 110 -32.75 -6.32 -1.43
C THR A 110 -32.65 -4.86 -1.85
N MET A 111 -32.10 -4.00 -1.00
CA MET A 111 -31.71 -2.64 -1.39
C MET A 111 -30.22 -2.60 -1.71
N ILE A 112 -29.90 -1.99 -2.86
CA ILE A 112 -28.54 -1.76 -3.32
C ILE A 112 -28.16 -0.33 -2.90
N ILE A 113 -27.20 -0.20 -2.00
CA ILE A 113 -26.64 1.09 -1.57
C ILE A 113 -25.29 1.27 -2.25
N GLU A 114 -25.20 2.26 -3.14
CA GLU A 114 -23.95 2.67 -3.74
C GLU A 114 -23.24 3.67 -2.81
N GLN A 115 -22.14 3.22 -2.21
CA GLN A 115 -21.20 4.06 -1.47
C GLN A 115 -20.01 4.39 -2.35
N LYS A 116 -19.60 5.65 -2.35
CA LYS A 116 -18.40 6.06 -3.08
C LYS A 116 -17.19 5.90 -2.17
N LEU A 117 -16.13 5.26 -2.68
CA LEU A 117 -14.84 5.18 -1.98
C LEU A 117 -14.25 6.58 -1.86
N GLU A 118 -13.95 7.01 -0.63
CA GLU A 118 -13.28 8.27 -0.33
C GLU A 118 -11.88 8.02 0.23
N TYR A 119 -10.95 8.96 0.02
CA TYR A 119 -9.56 8.79 0.45
C TYR A 119 -9.43 8.59 1.97
N ASN A 120 -10.34 9.19 2.75
CA ASN A 120 -10.34 9.08 4.20
C ASN A 120 -10.72 7.68 4.72
N ASP A 121 -11.26 6.82 3.86
CA ASP A 121 -11.65 5.44 4.20
C ASP A 121 -10.42 4.52 4.30
N ILE A 122 -9.28 4.93 3.74
CA ILE A 122 -8.03 4.18 3.82
C ILE A 122 -7.35 4.48 5.16
N THR A 123 -7.38 3.51 6.07
CA THR A 123 -6.81 3.64 7.42
C THR A 123 -5.49 2.91 7.59
N ARG A 124 -5.20 1.96 6.70
CA ARG A 124 -3.99 1.14 6.73
C ARG A 124 -3.40 0.92 5.33
N VAL A 125 -2.13 0.56 5.32
CA VAL A 125 -1.45 0.05 4.12
C VAL A 125 -0.80 -1.29 4.48
N ARG A 126 -1.03 -2.29 3.64
CA ARG A 126 -0.37 -3.59 3.73
C ARG A 126 0.83 -3.60 2.82
N PHE A 127 1.97 -3.99 3.37
CA PHE A 127 3.20 -4.16 2.63
C PHE A 127 3.50 -5.63 2.43
N LEU A 128 3.98 -5.94 1.24
CA LEU A 128 4.67 -7.18 0.94
C LEU A 128 6.13 -6.84 0.72
N GLU A 129 7.03 -7.45 1.48
CA GLU A 129 8.45 -7.10 1.47
C GLU A 129 9.35 -8.33 1.42
N GLU A 130 10.57 -8.11 0.96
CA GLU A 130 11.73 -8.97 1.20
C GLU A 130 12.70 -8.24 2.12
N TRP A 131 13.30 -8.99 3.05
CA TRP A 131 14.28 -8.46 3.99
C TRP A 131 15.61 -9.18 3.80
N THR A 132 16.68 -8.41 3.66
CA THR A 132 18.03 -8.91 3.39
C THR A 132 19.04 -8.27 4.34
N TYR A 133 20.24 -8.84 4.44
CA TYR A 133 21.38 -8.23 5.14
C TYR A 133 22.70 -8.78 4.58
N ASP A 134 23.82 -8.11 4.85
CA ASP A 134 25.12 -8.45 4.25
C ASP A 134 25.80 -9.75 4.73
N GLY A 135 25.12 -10.54 5.57
CA GLY A 135 25.63 -11.79 6.13
C GLY A 135 26.57 -11.64 7.33
N ASN A 136 27.11 -10.44 7.60
CA ASN A 136 28.16 -10.21 8.61
C ASN A 136 27.73 -9.25 9.73
N ASP A 137 26.85 -8.30 9.44
CA ASP A 137 26.40 -7.26 10.36
C ASP A 137 24.91 -6.98 10.17
N ILE A 138 24.10 -7.30 11.20
CA ILE A 138 22.64 -7.09 11.18
C ILE A 138 22.24 -5.61 11.00
N ARG A 139 23.15 -4.66 11.24
CA ARG A 139 22.90 -3.23 11.02
C ARG A 139 22.83 -2.85 9.53
N THR A 140 23.20 -3.76 8.63
CA THR A 140 23.07 -3.62 7.18
C THR A 140 21.74 -4.16 6.65
N MET A 141 20.78 -4.42 7.54
CA MET A 141 19.48 -4.94 7.15
C MET A 141 18.73 -3.95 6.24
N GLU A 142 18.27 -4.44 5.10
CA GLU A 142 17.48 -3.72 4.12
C GLU A 142 16.08 -4.32 4.01
N LYS A 143 15.09 -3.48 3.75
CA LYS A 143 13.70 -3.86 3.52
C LYS A 143 13.29 -3.37 2.14
N ASN A 144 13.04 -4.28 1.21
CA ASN A 144 12.58 -3.92 -0.12
C ASN A 144 11.09 -4.20 -0.23
N ILE A 145 10.33 -3.18 -0.61
CA ILE A 145 8.88 -3.29 -0.81
C ILE A 145 8.62 -3.88 -2.19
N ILE A 146 8.00 -5.05 -2.23
CA ILE A 146 7.59 -5.78 -3.44
C ILE A 146 6.21 -5.32 -3.89
N ALA A 147 5.26 -5.17 -2.95
CA ALA A 147 3.91 -4.74 -3.25
C ALA A 147 3.27 -3.95 -2.11
N ILE A 148 2.29 -3.12 -2.48
CA ILE A 148 1.54 -2.22 -1.59
C ILE A 148 0.06 -2.47 -1.81
N ALA A 149 -0.71 -2.61 -0.74
CA ALA A 149 -2.17 -2.68 -0.80
C ALA A 149 -2.81 -1.64 0.14
N PRO A 150 -3.65 -0.72 -0.36
CA PRO A 150 -4.48 0.13 0.49
C PRO A 150 -5.57 -0.68 1.18
N LEU A 151 -5.79 -0.45 2.47
CA LEU A 151 -6.76 -1.17 3.30
C LEU A 151 -7.79 -0.22 3.90
N LEU A 152 -9.04 -0.66 3.88
CA LEU A 152 -10.17 0.00 4.55
C LEU A 152 -10.70 -0.85 5.70
N GLU A 153 -11.41 -0.21 6.61
CA GLU A 153 -12.13 -0.88 7.69
C GLU A 153 -13.39 -1.55 7.15
N ASN A 154 -13.55 -2.83 7.44
CA ASN A 154 -14.72 -3.61 7.05
C ASN A 154 -15.67 -3.75 8.23
N TYR A 155 -16.95 -3.51 8.00
CA TYR A 155 -18.01 -3.58 8.99
C TYR A 155 -19.12 -4.53 8.52
N ASP A 156 -19.80 -5.20 9.45
CA ASP A 156 -21.03 -5.93 9.14
C ASP A 156 -22.24 -4.99 9.02
N GLU A 157 -23.39 -5.55 8.65
CA GLU A 157 -24.67 -4.82 8.54
C GLU A 157 -25.12 -4.15 9.85
N ASN A 158 -24.63 -4.64 11.00
CA ASN A 158 -24.93 -4.10 12.33
C ASN A 158 -23.90 -3.04 12.75
N GLY A 159 -22.92 -2.71 11.91
CA GLY A 159 -21.83 -1.77 12.21
C GLY A 159 -20.72 -2.35 13.08
N ASN A 160 -20.65 -3.68 13.24
CA ASN A 160 -19.55 -4.32 13.97
C ASN A 160 -18.31 -4.42 13.09
N PHE A 161 -17.15 -4.04 13.65
CA PHE A 161 -15.87 -4.15 12.97
C PHE A 161 -15.50 -5.61 12.70
N ARG A 162 -15.21 -5.95 11.43
CA ARG A 162 -14.84 -7.30 10.97
C ARG A 162 -13.36 -7.46 10.64
N GLY A 163 -12.60 -6.37 10.61
CA GLY A 163 -11.21 -6.36 10.20
C GLY A 163 -10.93 -5.39 9.07
N TYR A 164 -9.77 -5.54 8.43
CA TYR A 164 -9.33 -4.67 7.36
C TYR A 164 -9.40 -5.40 6.02
N GLN A 165 -10.02 -4.77 5.03
CA GLN A 165 -10.15 -5.30 3.69
C GLN A 165 -9.13 -4.63 2.76
N PRO A 166 -8.22 -5.39 2.13
CA PRO A 166 -7.35 -4.86 1.10
C PRO A 166 -8.15 -4.62 -0.19
N LEU A 167 -7.83 -3.53 -0.88
CA LEU A 167 -8.48 -3.21 -2.15
C LEU A 167 -7.88 -3.97 -3.33
N PHE A 168 -6.57 -3.81 -3.53
CA PHE A 168 -5.81 -4.41 -4.63
C PHE A 168 -4.32 -4.34 -4.32
N TRP A 169 -3.51 -5.11 -5.04
CA TRP A 169 -2.06 -5.01 -5.03
C TRP A 169 -1.57 -4.02 -6.08
N ILE A 170 -0.62 -3.18 -5.66
CA ILE A 170 0.27 -2.40 -6.53
C ILE A 170 1.67 -3.00 -6.39
N TYR A 171 2.20 -3.59 -7.46
CA TYR A 171 3.60 -4.06 -7.48
C TYR A 171 4.55 -2.90 -7.77
N THR A 172 5.69 -2.88 -7.09
CA THR A 172 6.69 -1.80 -7.20
C THR A 172 7.65 -2.00 -8.37
N GLU A 173 7.88 -3.25 -8.75
CA GLU A 173 8.67 -3.61 -9.93
C GLU A 173 7.83 -3.46 -11.20
N LYS A 174 8.41 -2.83 -12.22
CA LYS A 174 7.82 -2.61 -13.54
C LYS A 174 8.28 -3.67 -14.54
#